data_AF-A0A6C0AHN3-F1
#
_entry.id   AF-A0A6C0AHN3-F1
#
_cell.length_a   1.000
_cell.length_b   1.000
_cell.length_c   1.000
_cell.angle_alpha   90.00
_cell.angle_beta   90.00
_cell.angle_gamma   90.00
#
_symmetry.space_group_name_H-M   'P 1'
#
loop_
_entity.id
_entity.type
_entity.pdbx_description
1 polymer ?
#
loop_
_entity_poly.entity_id
_entity_poly.type
_entity_poly.pdbx_seq_one_letter_code
_entity_poly.pdbx_strand_id
1 'polypeptide(L)'
;MEALYQNRGYFELYGGDVVISLGIGAVTLGIVSYSTYQSLLLQIRANWNESKCNPIYMPFAGLIMPKPGVSTMDNTIDNFSYCIKQDASMVFNIAMLPFEFCLYLVIEFMDTVLEAIMTFMKLMQWLKDQLGGMVASLYNQLLYFIIPLIEIVIHVRDGLSKVNGIALTSLFITMSVYNTTISGVINIMNILSDLLIALISVIVALMVLALALLLTPAFPVGVAMYTTVTSVMISILVPTIVLYVLMHTFTSAVMGEKANDPPSAPTFKKRK
;
A
#
# COMPACT_ATOMS: atom_id res chain seq x y z
N MET A 1 60.44 17.23 -77.47
CA MET A 1 59.18 16.91 -76.75
C MET A 1 59.40 16.82 -75.23
N GLU A 2 60.35 17.57 -74.66
CA GLU A 2 60.76 17.41 -73.25
C GLU A 2 60.23 18.50 -72.29
N ALA A 3 59.49 19.51 -72.80
CA ALA A 3 59.05 20.65 -71.98
C ALA A 3 57.65 20.52 -71.36
N LEU A 4 56.92 19.40 -71.57
CA LEU A 4 55.55 19.23 -71.06
C LEU A 4 55.47 18.53 -69.69
N TYR A 5 56.60 18.10 -69.13
CA TYR A 5 56.61 17.23 -67.94
C TYR A 5 57.12 17.89 -66.66
N GLN A 6 57.74 19.07 -66.74
CA GLN A 6 58.49 19.63 -65.61
C GLN A 6 57.65 20.44 -64.61
N ASN A 7 56.35 20.65 -64.86
CA ASN A 7 55.56 21.53 -63.99
C ASN A 7 54.12 21.07 -63.72
N ARG A 8 53.85 19.76 -63.77
CA ARG A 8 52.54 19.20 -63.40
C ARG A 8 52.64 18.48 -62.07
N GLY A 9 51.75 18.81 -61.13
CA GLY A 9 51.76 18.24 -59.77
C GLY A 9 51.49 16.73 -59.79
N TYR A 10 51.89 16.00 -58.73
CA TYR A 10 51.70 14.53 -58.62
C TYR A 10 50.26 14.08 -58.95
N PHE A 11 49.26 14.87 -58.53
CA PHE A 11 47.85 14.62 -58.80
C PHE A 11 47.40 14.89 -60.25
N GLU A 12 48.14 15.65 -61.06
CA GLU A 12 47.79 15.90 -62.46
C GLU A 12 48.34 14.82 -63.40
N LEU A 13 49.35 14.08 -62.96
CA LEU A 13 50.01 13.03 -63.73
C LEU A 13 49.48 11.63 -63.39
N TYR A 14 49.23 11.37 -62.09
CA TYR A 14 48.75 10.07 -61.58
C TYR A 14 47.40 10.16 -60.85
N GLY A 15 46.69 11.28 -60.94
CA GLY A 15 45.41 11.48 -60.25
C GLY A 15 44.36 10.44 -60.60
N GLY A 16 44.30 9.99 -61.86
CA GLY A 16 43.39 8.92 -62.28
C GLY A 16 43.66 7.60 -61.55
N ASP A 17 44.93 7.17 -61.49
CA ASP A 17 45.33 5.92 -60.84
C ASP A 17 45.17 5.99 -59.31
N VAL A 18 45.43 7.15 -58.70
CA VAL A 18 45.19 7.36 -57.27
C VAL A 18 43.69 7.32 -56.96
N VAL A 19 42.84 7.95 -57.77
CA VAL A 19 41.37 7.92 -57.57
C VAL A 19 40.81 6.51 -57.80
N ILE A 20 41.30 5.77 -58.80
CA ILE A 20 40.87 4.39 -59.06
C ILE A 20 41.31 3.47 -57.91
N SER A 21 42.56 3.58 -57.44
CA SER A 21 43.06 2.76 -56.33
C SER A 21 42.34 3.06 -55.01
N LEU A 22 42.05 4.34 -54.72
CA LEU A 22 41.23 4.75 -53.59
C LEU A 22 39.79 4.21 -53.72
N GLY A 23 39.23 4.23 -54.93
CA GLY A 23 37.90 3.69 -55.23
C GLY A 23 37.84 2.17 -54.99
N ILE A 24 38.81 1.42 -55.49
CA ILE A 24 38.89 -0.04 -55.27
C ILE A 24 39.13 -0.35 -53.78
N GLY A 25 39.98 0.42 -53.10
CA GLY A 25 40.18 0.29 -51.65
C GLY A 25 38.90 0.56 -50.85
N ALA A 26 38.17 1.62 -51.19
CA ALA A 26 36.90 1.95 -50.52
C ALA A 26 35.82 0.88 -50.76
N VAL A 27 35.71 0.36 -51.99
CA VAL A 27 34.76 -0.70 -52.34
C VAL A 27 35.09 -2.01 -51.61
N THR A 28 36.36 -2.40 -51.56
CA THR A 28 36.78 -3.62 -50.87
C THR A 28 36.55 -3.51 -49.35
N LEU A 29 36.88 -2.38 -48.73
CA LEU A 29 36.55 -2.14 -47.31
C LEU A 29 35.03 -2.11 -47.07
N GLY A 30 34.24 -1.55 -48.00
CA GLY A 30 32.78 -1.56 -47.96
C GLY A 30 32.19 -2.98 -47.97
N ILE A 31 32.69 -3.85 -48.85
CA ILE A 31 32.23 -5.24 -48.95
C ILE A 31 32.61 -6.07 -47.71
N VAL A 32 33.84 -5.90 -47.21
CA VAL A 32 34.30 -6.64 -46.01
C VAL A 32 33.55 -6.18 -44.76
N SER A 33 33.35 -4.87 -44.59
CA SER A 33 32.59 -4.33 -43.45
C SER A 33 31.13 -4.78 -43.48
N TYR A 34 30.49 -4.75 -44.66
CA TYR A 34 29.10 -5.21 -44.81
C TYR A 34 28.94 -6.70 -44.50
N SER A 35 29.81 -7.55 -45.04
CA SER A 35 29.74 -9.00 -44.80
C SER A 35 29.98 -9.34 -43.33
N THR A 36 30.97 -8.71 -42.69
CA THR A 36 31.26 -8.90 -41.26
C THR A 36 30.10 -8.43 -40.38
N TYR A 37 29.49 -7.29 -40.71
CA TYR A 37 28.32 -6.77 -39.99
C TYR A 37 27.13 -7.72 -40.06
N GLN A 38 26.83 -8.26 -41.25
CA GLN A 38 25.74 -9.24 -41.41
C GLN A 38 26.03 -10.52 -40.63
N SER A 39 27.26 -11.04 -40.67
CA SER A 39 27.64 -12.22 -39.91
C SER A 39 27.50 -12.01 -38.40
N LEU A 40 27.89 -10.84 -37.89
CA LEU A 40 27.73 -10.49 -36.47
C LEU A 40 26.26 -10.38 -36.07
N LEU A 41 25.44 -9.70 -36.88
CA LEU A 41 24.00 -9.60 -36.62
C LEU A 41 23.32 -10.96 -36.61
N LEU A 42 23.71 -11.88 -37.51
CA LEU A 42 23.17 -13.23 -37.53
C LEU A 42 23.53 -14.00 -36.26
N GLN A 43 24.76 -13.87 -35.77
CA GLN A 43 25.17 -14.48 -34.50
C GLN A 43 24.40 -13.90 -33.30
N ILE A 44 24.23 -12.58 -33.24
CA ILE A 44 23.48 -11.91 -32.17
C ILE A 44 22.00 -12.30 -32.20
N ARG A 45 21.39 -12.41 -33.39
CA ARG A 45 20.00 -12.86 -33.53
C ARG A 45 19.82 -14.31 -33.11
N ALA A 46 20.78 -15.19 -33.43
CA ALA A 46 20.74 -16.58 -33.02
C ALA A 46 20.78 -16.71 -31.48
N ASN A 47 21.59 -15.89 -30.81
CA ASN A 47 21.75 -15.88 -29.35
C ASN A 47 21.04 -14.70 -28.68
N TRP A 48 19.89 -14.30 -29.22
CA TRP A 48 19.23 -13.05 -28.80
C TRP A 48 18.83 -13.04 -27.33
N ASN A 49 18.44 -14.19 -26.76
CA ASN A 49 18.03 -14.26 -25.36
C ASN A 49 19.13 -13.86 -24.37
N GLU A 50 20.39 -14.13 -24.71
CA GLU A 50 21.55 -13.75 -23.90
C GLU A 50 22.00 -12.32 -24.21
N SER A 51 21.94 -11.93 -25.49
CA SER A 51 22.46 -10.64 -25.96
C SER A 51 21.48 -9.47 -25.80
N LYS A 52 20.18 -9.72 -25.60
CA LYS A 52 19.14 -8.68 -25.54
C LYS A 52 19.29 -7.69 -24.38
N CYS A 53 19.89 -8.13 -23.27
CA CYS A 53 20.16 -7.28 -22.11
C CYS A 53 21.59 -6.72 -22.09
N ASN A 54 22.38 -6.93 -23.15
CA ASN A 54 23.69 -6.30 -23.27
C ASN A 54 23.53 -4.81 -23.58
N PRO A 55 24.10 -3.90 -22.76
CA PRO A 55 23.89 -2.45 -22.90
C PRO A 55 24.36 -1.89 -24.26
N ILE A 56 25.27 -2.57 -24.96
CA ILE A 56 25.78 -2.13 -26.27
C ILE A 56 24.73 -2.34 -27.39
N TYR A 57 23.95 -3.42 -27.34
CA TYR A 57 23.00 -3.80 -28.39
C TYR A 57 21.55 -3.45 -28.06
N MET A 58 21.25 -3.26 -26.77
CA MET A 58 19.94 -2.89 -26.24
C MET A 58 19.29 -1.68 -26.93
N PRO A 59 19.96 -0.53 -27.17
CA PRO A 59 19.33 0.61 -27.83
C PRO A 59 18.99 0.37 -29.32
N PHE A 60 19.45 -0.74 -29.89
CA PHE A 60 19.18 -1.13 -31.28
C PHE A 60 18.32 -2.40 -31.38
N ALA A 61 17.75 -2.87 -30.27
CA ALA A 61 17.02 -4.13 -30.19
C ALA A 61 15.88 -4.24 -31.22
N GLY A 62 15.15 -3.16 -31.47
CA GLY A 62 14.07 -3.15 -32.47
C GLY A 62 14.55 -3.18 -33.91
N LEU A 63 15.80 -2.82 -34.20
CA LEU A 63 16.43 -2.98 -35.51
C LEU A 63 17.03 -4.38 -35.69
N ILE A 64 17.53 -4.96 -34.60
CA ILE A 64 18.15 -6.29 -34.62
C ILE A 64 17.08 -7.38 -34.70
N MET A 65 16.04 -7.33 -33.85
CA MET A 65 14.92 -8.29 -33.84
C MET A 65 13.58 -7.56 -33.92
N PRO A 66 13.18 -7.08 -35.12
CA PRO A 66 11.90 -6.41 -35.30
C PRO A 66 10.75 -7.37 -35.07
N LYS A 67 9.75 -6.94 -34.31
CA LYS A 67 8.49 -7.69 -34.14
C LYS A 67 7.46 -7.18 -35.15
N PRO A 68 6.68 -8.06 -35.80
CA PRO A 68 5.68 -7.64 -36.77
C PRO A 68 4.58 -6.82 -36.08
N GLY A 69 4.25 -5.66 -36.64
CA GLY A 69 3.14 -4.81 -36.19
C GLY A 69 3.48 -3.77 -35.10
N VAL A 70 4.73 -3.68 -34.64
CA VAL A 70 5.19 -2.65 -33.69
C VAL A 70 6.29 -1.81 -34.31
N SER A 71 6.42 -0.54 -33.90
CA SER A 71 7.51 0.30 -34.36
C SER A 71 8.84 -0.21 -33.80
N THR A 72 9.94 0.06 -34.53
CA THR A 72 11.29 -0.33 -34.10
C THR A 72 11.67 0.31 -32.76
N MET A 73 11.18 1.54 -32.51
CA MET A 73 11.42 2.24 -31.26
C MET A 73 10.66 1.59 -30.09
N ASP A 74 9.38 1.29 -30.28
CA ASP A 74 8.55 0.69 -29.22
C ASP A 74 9.10 -0.68 -28.80
N ASN A 75 9.51 -1.51 -29.77
CA ASN A 75 10.12 -2.80 -29.48
C ASN A 75 11.47 -2.66 -28.74
N THR A 76 12.21 -1.58 -28.98
CA THR A 76 13.45 -1.30 -28.24
C THR A 76 13.15 -0.94 -26.80
N ILE A 77 12.16 -0.08 -26.57
CA ILE A 77 11.72 0.34 -25.23
C ILE A 77 11.14 -0.83 -24.43
N ASP A 78 10.40 -1.71 -25.08
CA ASP A 78 9.86 -2.92 -24.45
C ASP A 78 10.97 -3.87 -23.99
N ASN A 79 12.00 -4.09 -24.82
CA ASN A 79 13.15 -4.91 -24.45
C ASN A 79 13.97 -4.27 -23.33
N PHE A 80 14.18 -2.96 -23.38
CA PHE A 80 14.84 -2.21 -22.30
C PHE A 80 14.09 -2.39 -20.97
N SER A 81 12.77 -2.18 -20.98
CA SER A 81 11.92 -2.32 -19.80
C SER A 81 11.90 -3.74 -19.25
N TYR A 82 11.95 -4.74 -20.13
CA TYR A 82 12.05 -6.15 -19.74
C TYR A 82 13.37 -6.43 -19.01
N CYS A 83 14.50 -5.98 -19.55
CA CYS A 83 15.81 -6.19 -18.93
C CYS A 83 15.94 -5.47 -17.58
N ILE A 84 15.51 -4.21 -17.49
CA ILE A 84 15.51 -3.48 -16.22
C ILE A 84 14.64 -4.17 -15.16
N LYS A 85 13.47 -4.70 -15.52
CA LYS A 85 12.63 -5.47 -14.59
C LYS A 85 13.29 -6.77 -14.14
N GLN A 86 14.02 -7.43 -15.03
CA GLN A 86 14.77 -8.66 -14.70
C GLN A 86 15.99 -8.37 -13.82
N ASP A 87 16.70 -7.27 -14.05
CA ASP A 87 17.84 -6.86 -13.21
C ASP A 87 17.38 -6.34 -11.84
N ALA A 88 16.22 -5.67 -11.77
CA ALA A 88 15.61 -5.28 -10.50
C ALA A 88 15.27 -6.50 -9.64
N SER A 89 14.81 -7.62 -10.23
CA SER A 89 14.62 -8.87 -9.49
C SER A 89 15.96 -9.51 -9.08
N MET A 90 17.04 -9.32 -9.83
CA MET A 90 18.39 -9.71 -9.40
C MET A 90 18.87 -8.94 -8.19
N VAL A 91 18.58 -7.64 -8.07
CA VAL A 91 18.89 -6.85 -6.85
C VAL A 91 18.09 -7.39 -5.65
N PHE A 92 16.81 -7.70 -5.84
CA PHE A 92 16.02 -8.36 -4.80
C PHE A 92 16.58 -9.75 -4.45
N ASN A 93 17.04 -10.54 -5.43
CA ASN A 93 17.68 -11.83 -5.17
C ASN A 93 19.02 -11.67 -4.42
N ILE A 94 19.85 -10.68 -4.77
CA ILE A 94 21.11 -10.39 -4.05
C ILE A 94 20.82 -9.93 -2.62
N ALA A 95 19.77 -9.12 -2.42
CA ALA A 95 19.31 -8.72 -1.09
C ALA A 95 18.69 -9.90 -0.31
N MET A 96 18.14 -10.89 -1.01
CA MET A 96 17.56 -12.11 -0.42
C MET A 96 18.62 -13.21 -0.18
N LEU A 97 19.79 -13.18 -0.83
CA LEU A 97 20.91 -14.11 -0.56
C LEU A 97 21.30 -14.21 0.92
N PRO A 98 21.49 -13.12 1.68
CA PRO A 98 21.76 -13.24 3.11
C PRO A 98 20.58 -13.86 3.87
N PHE A 99 19.35 -13.63 3.42
CA PHE A 99 18.15 -14.22 4.01
C PHE A 99 18.05 -15.72 3.71
N GLU A 100 18.39 -16.15 2.48
CA GLU A 100 18.48 -17.56 2.10
C GLU A 100 19.59 -18.27 2.88
N PHE A 101 20.78 -17.66 3.03
CA PHE A 101 21.85 -18.20 3.86
C PHE A 101 21.43 -18.33 5.33
N CYS A 102 20.73 -17.33 5.88
CA CYS A 102 20.16 -17.42 7.22
C CYS A 102 19.12 -18.52 7.33
N LEU A 103 18.26 -18.71 6.32
CA LEU A 103 17.29 -19.80 6.29
C LEU A 103 17.97 -21.17 6.17
N TYR A 104 19.01 -21.33 5.36
CA TYR A 104 19.80 -22.55 5.28
C TYR A 104 20.48 -22.86 6.61
N LEU A 105 21.09 -21.87 7.27
CA LEU A 105 21.68 -22.04 8.60
C LEU A 105 20.63 -22.43 9.64
N VAL A 106 19.41 -21.88 9.57
CA VAL A 106 18.29 -22.24 10.44
C VAL A 106 17.80 -23.67 10.14
N ILE A 107 17.72 -24.07 8.88
CA ILE A 107 17.32 -25.43 8.49
C ILE A 107 18.38 -26.43 8.95
N GLU A 108 19.67 -26.17 8.70
CA GLU A 108 20.79 -27.02 9.15
C GLU A 108 20.86 -27.10 10.68
N PHE A 109 20.59 -25.98 11.37
CA PHE A 109 20.45 -25.97 12.82
C PHE A 109 19.26 -26.83 13.28
N MET A 110 18.11 -26.72 12.61
CA MET A 110 16.94 -27.56 12.90
C MET A 110 17.21 -29.03 12.61
N ASP A 111 17.91 -29.36 11.53
CA ASP A 111 18.29 -30.73 11.19
C ASP A 111 19.29 -31.30 12.20
N THR A 112 20.27 -30.51 12.65
CA THR A 112 21.20 -30.88 13.72
C THR A 112 20.46 -31.08 15.04
N VAL A 113 19.47 -30.24 15.35
CA VAL A 113 18.59 -30.39 16.53
C VAL A 113 17.73 -31.64 16.40
N LEU A 114 17.19 -31.93 15.23
CA LEU A 114 16.41 -33.14 14.96
C LEU A 114 17.29 -34.39 15.05
N GLU A 115 18.53 -34.36 14.55
CA GLU A 115 19.49 -35.46 14.67
C GLU A 115 19.92 -35.66 16.13
N ALA A 116 20.14 -34.59 16.88
CA ALA A 116 20.38 -34.65 18.32
C ALA A 116 19.18 -35.22 19.07
N ILE A 117 17.95 -34.84 18.71
CA ILE A 117 16.72 -35.40 19.27
C ILE A 117 16.56 -36.87 18.86
N MET A 118 16.87 -37.26 17.63
CA MET A 118 16.81 -38.66 17.18
C MET A 118 17.87 -39.53 17.84
N THR A 119 19.07 -39.01 18.02
CA THR A 119 20.15 -39.66 18.77
C THR A 119 19.78 -39.76 20.25
N PHE A 120 19.18 -38.72 20.81
CA PHE A 120 18.61 -38.74 22.16
C PHE A 120 17.45 -39.75 22.26
N MET A 121 16.57 -39.85 21.25
CA MET A 121 15.50 -40.84 21.20
C MET A 121 16.05 -42.27 21.08
N LYS A 122 17.13 -42.49 20.32
CA LYS A 122 17.85 -43.78 20.24
C LYS A 122 18.55 -44.11 21.56
N LEU A 123 19.20 -43.13 22.18
CA LEU A 123 19.75 -43.26 23.53
C LEU A 123 18.63 -43.59 24.52
N MET A 124 17.47 -42.95 24.41
CA MET A 124 16.29 -43.21 25.23
C MET A 124 15.64 -44.56 24.92
N GLN A 125 15.74 -45.10 23.70
CA GLN A 125 15.28 -46.45 23.34
C GLN A 125 16.24 -47.50 23.88
N TRP A 126 17.54 -47.34 23.65
CA TRP A 126 18.58 -48.17 24.24
C TRP A 126 18.53 -48.13 25.77
N LEU A 127 18.34 -46.95 26.35
CA LEU A 127 18.05 -46.75 27.75
C LEU A 127 16.74 -47.47 28.09
N LYS A 128 15.64 -47.28 27.36
CA LYS A 128 14.39 -48.01 27.61
C LYS A 128 14.49 -49.53 27.50
N ASP A 129 15.48 -50.07 26.80
CA ASP A 129 15.71 -51.51 26.66
C ASP A 129 16.60 -52.04 27.79
N GLN A 130 17.67 -51.31 28.14
CA GLN A 130 18.52 -51.59 29.33
C GLN A 130 17.73 -51.48 30.63
N LEU A 131 16.89 -50.48 30.62
CA LEU A 131 16.04 -50.06 31.68
C LEU A 131 14.69 -50.80 31.34
N GLY A 132 14.51 -51.61 30.30
CA GLY A 132 13.30 -52.44 30.11
C GLY A 132 13.06 -53.44 31.25
N GLY A 133 14.13 -53.76 32.00
CA GLY A 133 14.08 -54.39 33.32
C GLY A 133 13.88 -53.43 34.52
N MET A 134 13.91 -52.11 34.33
CA MET A 134 13.91 -51.02 35.34
C MET A 134 13.14 -49.68 34.99
N VAL A 135 12.46 -49.49 33.83
CA VAL A 135 12.17 -48.18 33.14
C VAL A 135 10.77 -48.04 32.59
N ALA A 136 9.95 -49.10 32.68
CA ALA A 136 8.51 -48.93 32.54
C ALA A 136 8.01 -47.80 33.47
N SER A 137 8.72 -47.57 34.58
CA SER A 137 8.53 -46.45 35.50
C SER A 137 8.98 -45.08 34.93
N LEU A 138 10.16 -44.97 34.31
CA LEU A 138 10.70 -43.69 33.83
C LEU A 138 10.06 -43.19 32.52
N TYR A 139 9.54 -44.09 31.68
CA TYR A 139 8.84 -43.69 30.45
C TYR A 139 7.50 -43.02 30.72
N ASN A 140 6.73 -43.52 31.69
CA ASN A 140 5.52 -42.85 32.16
C ASN A 140 5.86 -41.47 32.72
N GLN A 141 6.95 -41.35 33.47
CA GLN A 141 7.41 -40.07 34.06
C GLN A 141 7.83 -39.02 33.00
N LEU A 142 8.35 -39.44 31.85
CA LEU A 142 8.70 -38.54 30.74
C LEU A 142 7.48 -38.11 29.91
N LEU A 143 6.49 -38.97 29.71
CA LEU A 143 5.24 -38.59 29.04
C LEU A 143 4.46 -37.55 29.85
N TYR A 144 4.51 -37.64 31.18
CA TYR A 144 4.02 -36.59 32.08
C TYR A 144 4.73 -35.24 31.88
N PHE A 145 5.95 -35.22 31.32
CA PHE A 145 6.71 -33.99 31.09
C PHE A 145 6.48 -33.38 29.70
N ILE A 146 6.22 -34.18 28.66
CA ILE A 146 6.04 -33.68 27.28
C ILE A 146 4.63 -33.13 27.03
N ILE A 147 3.60 -33.75 27.60
CA ILE A 147 2.21 -33.29 27.48
C ILE A 147 2.04 -31.82 27.94
N PRO A 148 2.53 -31.40 29.13
CA PRO A 148 2.40 -30.02 29.55
C PRO A 148 3.20 -29.05 28.66
N LEU A 149 4.27 -29.50 28.00
CA LEU A 149 5.07 -28.65 27.10
C LEU A 149 4.31 -28.32 25.80
N ILE A 150 3.59 -29.29 25.23
CA ILE A 150 2.73 -29.07 24.06
C ILE A 150 1.55 -28.17 24.45
N GLU A 151 0.99 -28.37 25.64
CA GLU A 151 -0.08 -27.53 26.18
C GLU A 151 0.35 -26.06 26.32
N ILE A 152 1.58 -25.78 26.77
CA ILE A 152 2.14 -24.42 26.81
C ILE A 152 2.20 -23.79 25.41
N VAL A 153 2.64 -24.53 24.38
CA VAL A 153 2.72 -24.01 23.00
C VAL A 153 1.32 -23.70 22.44
N ILE A 154 0.35 -24.55 22.71
CA ILE A 154 -1.05 -24.30 22.34
C ILE A 154 -1.57 -23.05 23.06
N HIS A 155 -1.30 -22.91 24.36
CA HIS A 155 -1.68 -21.71 25.12
C HIS A 155 -1.00 -20.43 24.64
N VAL A 156 0.26 -20.47 24.18
CA VAL A 156 0.93 -19.31 23.58
C VAL A 156 0.27 -18.91 22.26
N ARG A 157 -0.05 -19.89 21.40
CA ARG A 157 -0.76 -19.62 20.14
C ARG A 157 -2.16 -19.05 20.39
N ASP A 158 -2.89 -19.64 21.32
CA ASP A 158 -4.20 -19.14 21.74
C ASP A 158 -4.10 -17.76 22.39
N GLY A 159 -3.01 -17.49 23.12
CA GLY A 159 -2.66 -16.18 23.66
C GLY A 159 -2.51 -15.13 22.56
N LEU A 160 -1.72 -15.41 21.52
CA LEU A 160 -1.55 -14.50 20.37
C LEU A 160 -2.87 -14.27 19.61
N SER A 161 -3.69 -15.31 19.44
CA SER A 161 -5.01 -15.20 18.83
C SER A 161 -5.95 -14.31 19.66
N LYS A 162 -5.96 -14.47 20.98
CA LYS A 162 -6.73 -13.62 21.91
C LYS A 162 -6.23 -12.18 21.91
N VAL A 163 -4.93 -11.94 21.84
CA VAL A 163 -4.34 -10.60 21.76
C VAL A 163 -4.80 -9.88 20.49
N ASN A 164 -4.76 -10.54 19.33
CA ASN A 164 -5.29 -9.99 18.08
C ASN A 164 -6.79 -9.69 18.19
N GLY A 165 -7.55 -10.58 18.84
CA GLY A 165 -8.98 -10.36 19.11
C GLY A 165 -9.22 -9.12 19.97
N ILE A 166 -8.54 -9.01 21.11
CA ILE A 166 -8.66 -7.87 22.05
C ILE A 166 -8.24 -6.56 21.39
N ALA A 167 -7.17 -6.55 20.58
CA ALA A 167 -6.72 -5.37 19.86
C ALA A 167 -7.78 -4.86 18.88
N LEU A 168 -8.38 -5.75 18.08
CA LEU A 168 -9.47 -5.39 17.17
C LEU A 168 -10.71 -4.91 17.92
N THR A 169 -11.11 -5.61 18.98
CA THR A 169 -12.24 -5.20 19.82
C THR A 169 -12.01 -3.83 20.45
N SER A 170 -10.79 -3.53 20.91
CA SER A 170 -10.46 -2.22 21.50
C SER A 170 -10.62 -1.08 20.48
N LEU A 171 -10.15 -1.26 19.24
CA LEU A 171 -10.32 -0.28 18.17
C LEU A 171 -11.79 -0.03 17.85
N PHE A 172 -12.59 -1.09 17.76
CA PHE A 172 -14.03 -0.95 17.51
C PHE A 172 -14.77 -0.31 18.69
N ILE A 173 -14.39 -0.60 19.94
CA ILE A 173 -14.94 0.09 21.12
C ILE A 173 -14.58 1.57 21.08
N THR A 174 -13.34 1.93 20.77
CA THR A 174 -12.95 3.35 20.67
C THR A 174 -13.76 4.08 19.60
N MET A 175 -13.94 3.48 18.41
CA MET A 175 -14.78 4.05 17.36
C MET A 175 -16.25 4.18 17.79
N SER A 176 -16.76 3.16 18.51
CA SER A 176 -18.12 3.19 19.06
C SER A 176 -18.29 4.30 20.09
N VAL A 177 -17.35 4.45 21.03
CA VAL A 177 -17.38 5.50 22.05
C VAL A 177 -17.30 6.88 21.40
N TYR A 178 -16.41 7.07 20.42
CA TYR A 178 -16.31 8.32 19.66
C TYR A 178 -17.66 8.72 19.04
N ASN A 179 -18.30 7.79 18.33
CA ASN A 179 -19.59 8.03 17.69
C ASN A 179 -20.71 8.27 18.71
N THR A 180 -20.75 7.52 19.82
CA THR A 180 -21.75 7.69 20.87
C THR A 180 -21.60 9.01 21.60
N THR A 181 -20.36 9.45 21.90
CA THR A 181 -20.11 10.74 22.54
C THR A 181 -20.53 11.90 21.65
N ILE A 182 -20.20 11.86 20.35
CA ILE A 182 -20.65 12.88 19.39
C ILE A 182 -22.18 12.91 19.31
N SER A 183 -22.81 11.75 19.16
CA SER A 183 -24.27 11.64 19.08
C SER A 183 -24.94 12.13 20.38
N GLY A 184 -24.34 11.87 21.54
CA GLY A 184 -24.82 12.32 22.84
C GLY A 184 -24.76 13.85 22.99
N VAL A 185 -23.65 14.47 22.58
CA VAL A 185 -23.50 15.94 22.58
C VAL A 185 -24.53 16.58 21.64
N ILE A 186 -24.71 16.04 20.44
CA ILE A 186 -25.71 16.52 19.48
C ILE A 186 -27.12 16.39 20.07
N ASN A 187 -27.44 15.27 20.73
CA ASN A 187 -28.76 15.07 21.33
C ASN A 187 -29.05 16.04 22.48
N ILE A 188 -28.06 16.32 23.34
CA ILE A 188 -28.20 17.33 24.41
C ILE A 188 -28.43 18.71 23.79
N MET A 189 -27.67 19.07 22.75
CA MET A 189 -27.85 20.34 22.05
C MET A 189 -29.25 20.46 21.43
N ASN A 190 -29.76 19.39 20.81
CA ASN A 190 -31.12 19.35 20.25
C ASN A 190 -32.20 19.55 21.34
N ILE A 191 -32.07 18.85 22.47
CA ILE A 191 -33.03 18.99 23.59
C ILE A 191 -33.00 20.42 24.15
N LEU A 192 -31.81 21.03 24.29
CA LEU A 192 -31.69 22.41 24.75
C LEU A 192 -32.34 23.39 23.77
N SER A 193 -32.14 23.22 22.46
CA SER A 193 -32.81 24.06 21.46
C SER A 193 -34.32 23.87 21.44
N ASP A 194 -34.81 22.64 21.56
CA ASP A 194 -36.25 22.34 21.56
C ASP A 194 -36.95 22.94 22.81
N LEU A 195 -36.31 22.87 23.99
CA LEU A 195 -36.82 23.50 25.22
C LEU A 195 -36.93 25.02 25.08
N LEU A 196 -35.91 25.66 24.50
CA LEU A 196 -35.89 27.10 24.27
C LEU A 196 -36.99 27.54 23.29
N ILE A 197 -37.21 26.78 22.21
CA ILE A 197 -38.29 27.04 21.25
C ILE A 197 -39.67 26.89 21.93
N ALA A 198 -39.84 25.87 22.77
CA ALA A 198 -41.07 25.67 23.54
C ALA A 198 -41.34 26.86 24.49
N LEU A 199 -40.33 27.38 25.19
CA LEU A 199 -40.49 28.57 26.04
C LEU A 199 -40.91 29.81 25.23
N ILE A 200 -40.32 30.01 24.06
CA ILE A 200 -40.70 31.11 23.15
C ILE A 200 -42.18 30.97 22.73
N SER A 201 -42.64 29.76 22.43
CA SER A 201 -44.04 29.53 22.02
C SER A 201 -45.04 29.96 23.10
N VAL A 202 -44.73 29.74 24.38
CA VAL A 202 -45.57 30.14 25.52
C VAL A 202 -45.57 31.67 25.69
N ILE A 203 -44.42 32.31 25.52
CA ILE A 203 -44.28 33.77 25.61
C ILE A 203 -45.07 34.46 24.48
N VAL A 204 -45.03 33.91 23.26
CA VAL A 204 -45.82 34.44 22.14
C VAL A 204 -47.32 34.31 22.42
N ALA A 205 -47.77 33.18 22.99
CA ALA A 205 -49.18 33.03 23.38
C ALA A 205 -49.61 34.05 24.46
N LEU A 206 -48.75 34.32 25.44
CA LEU A 206 -48.95 35.38 26.44
C LEU A 206 -48.99 36.78 25.82
N MET A 207 -48.18 37.04 24.79
CA MET A 207 -48.20 38.32 24.07
C MET A 207 -49.51 38.53 23.31
N VAL A 208 -50.03 37.48 22.65
CA VAL A 208 -51.33 37.51 21.97
C VAL A 208 -52.46 37.78 22.98
N LEU A 209 -52.38 37.17 24.17
CA LEU A 209 -53.34 37.41 25.25
C LEU A 209 -53.27 38.85 25.78
N ALA A 210 -52.06 39.39 25.98
CA ALA A 210 -51.86 40.78 26.40
C ALA A 210 -52.42 41.77 25.36
N LEU A 211 -52.25 41.47 24.06
CA LEU A 211 -52.82 42.25 22.97
C LEU A 211 -54.36 42.18 22.98
N ALA A 212 -54.96 41.02 23.25
CA ALA A 212 -56.42 40.89 23.34
C ALA A 212 -57.01 41.71 24.51
N LEU A 213 -56.33 41.77 25.65
CA LEU A 213 -56.74 42.55 26.83
C LEU A 213 -56.71 44.07 26.59
N LEU A 214 -55.87 44.57 25.68
CA LEU A 214 -55.83 45.99 25.27
C LEU A 214 -57.15 46.45 24.59
N LEU A 215 -57.95 45.55 24.01
CA LEU A 215 -59.24 45.89 23.40
C LEU A 215 -60.43 45.85 24.39
N THR A 216 -60.20 45.47 25.63
CA THR A 216 -61.24 45.37 26.69
C THR A 216 -61.15 46.53 27.67
N PRO A 217 -62.18 46.80 28.52
CA PRO A 217 -62.10 47.83 29.56
C PRO A 217 -60.97 47.63 30.59
N ALA A 218 -60.28 46.48 30.59
CA ALA A 218 -59.09 46.20 31.39
C ALA A 218 -57.78 46.72 30.77
N PHE A 219 -57.85 47.80 29.97
CA PHE A 219 -56.71 48.45 29.28
C PHE A 219 -55.44 48.67 30.14
N PRO A 220 -55.50 49.14 31.41
CA PRO A 220 -54.30 49.39 32.19
C PRO A 220 -53.48 48.11 32.47
N VAL A 221 -54.18 46.98 32.63
CA VAL A 221 -53.58 45.66 32.86
C VAL A 221 -52.93 45.14 31.58
N GLY A 222 -53.56 45.38 30.42
CA GLY A 222 -53.01 45.02 29.11
C GLY A 222 -51.69 45.73 28.79
N VAL A 223 -51.57 47.03 29.08
CA VAL A 223 -50.33 47.80 28.85
C VAL A 223 -49.19 47.30 29.75
N ALA A 224 -49.49 46.99 31.02
CA ALA A 224 -48.50 46.46 31.96
C ALA A 224 -48.01 45.06 31.56
N MET A 225 -48.91 44.18 31.09
CA MET A 225 -48.52 42.86 30.58
C MET A 225 -47.74 42.94 29.26
N TYR A 226 -48.13 43.83 28.33
CA TYR A 226 -47.46 43.95 27.03
C TYR A 226 -46.00 44.42 27.17
N THR A 227 -45.75 45.43 28.02
CA THR A 227 -44.40 45.96 28.26
C THR A 227 -43.47 44.97 28.98
N THR A 228 -44.01 44.20 29.92
CA THR A 228 -43.24 43.17 30.63
C THR A 228 -42.90 41.97 29.73
N VAL A 229 -43.88 41.42 28.99
CA VAL A 229 -43.67 40.26 28.10
C VAL A 229 -42.71 40.57 26.95
N THR A 230 -42.76 41.77 26.37
CA THR A 230 -41.85 42.18 25.28
C THR A 230 -40.38 42.30 25.74
N SER A 231 -40.14 42.82 26.94
CA SER A 231 -38.79 42.88 27.51
C SER A 231 -38.19 41.49 27.76
N VAL A 232 -39.00 40.56 28.26
CA VAL A 232 -38.60 39.16 28.50
C VAL A 232 -38.35 38.44 27.18
N MET A 233 -39.16 38.67 26.15
CA MET A 233 -39.00 38.05 24.83
C MET A 233 -37.63 38.39 24.21
N ILE A 234 -37.22 39.67 24.24
CA ILE A 234 -35.93 40.10 23.69
C ILE A 234 -34.76 39.45 24.44
N SER A 235 -34.88 39.30 25.77
CA SER A 235 -33.82 38.70 26.59
C SER A 235 -33.57 37.21 26.32
N ILE A 236 -34.60 36.46 25.89
CA ILE A 236 -34.51 35.01 25.61
C ILE A 236 -34.16 34.74 24.14
N LEU A 237 -34.55 35.63 23.22
CA LEU A 237 -34.34 35.46 21.78
C LEU A 237 -32.86 35.63 21.36
N VAL A 238 -32.07 36.38 22.13
CA VAL A 238 -30.63 36.54 21.88
C VAL A 238 -29.85 35.23 22.18
N PRO A 239 -29.99 34.61 23.36
CA PRO A 239 -29.36 33.31 23.66
C PRO A 239 -29.70 32.20 22.66
N THR A 240 -30.94 32.15 22.16
CA THR A 240 -31.37 31.08 21.24
C THR A 240 -30.71 31.17 19.87
N ILE A 241 -30.62 32.38 19.30
CA ILE A 241 -29.95 32.58 18.01
C ILE A 241 -28.46 32.23 18.12
N VAL A 242 -27.80 32.65 19.20
CA VAL A 242 -26.39 32.32 19.45
C VAL A 242 -26.19 30.80 19.55
N LEU A 243 -27.06 30.10 20.28
CA LEU A 243 -26.97 28.66 20.46
C LEU A 243 -27.24 27.89 19.15
N TYR A 244 -28.18 28.36 18.32
CA TYR A 244 -28.47 27.78 17.01
C TYR A 244 -27.30 27.94 16.02
N VAL A 245 -26.69 29.13 15.97
CA VAL A 245 -25.51 29.39 15.12
C VAL A 245 -24.33 28.54 15.59
N LEU A 246 -24.11 28.47 16.91
CA LEU A 246 -23.06 27.64 17.50
C LEU A 246 -23.27 26.16 17.15
N MET A 247 -24.50 25.66 17.24
CA MET A 247 -24.84 24.30 16.83
C MET A 247 -24.55 24.02 15.36
N HIS A 248 -24.94 24.91 14.44
CA HIS A 248 -24.68 24.73 13.00
C HIS A 248 -23.17 24.75 12.66
N THR A 249 -22.41 25.62 13.33
CA THR A 249 -20.94 25.65 13.16
C THR A 249 -20.26 24.42 13.77
N PHE A 250 -20.74 23.93 14.91
CA PHE A 250 -20.21 22.75 15.56
C PHE A 250 -20.51 21.48 14.76
N THR A 251 -21.73 21.31 14.26
CA THR A 251 -22.10 20.12 13.46
C THR A 251 -21.35 20.06 12.13
N SER A 252 -21.12 21.19 11.47
CA SER A 252 -20.31 21.25 10.24
C SER A 252 -18.82 21.02 10.48
N ALA A 253 -18.27 21.43 11.62
CA ALA A 253 -16.89 21.13 12.00
C ALA A 253 -16.69 19.66 12.39
N VAL A 254 -17.64 19.06 13.09
CA VAL A 254 -17.55 17.67 13.60
C VAL A 254 -17.96 16.64 12.54
N MET A 255 -18.95 16.94 11.67
CA MET A 255 -19.44 16.01 10.63
C MET A 255 -18.92 16.35 9.22
N GLY A 256 -18.13 17.43 9.06
CA GLY A 256 -17.54 17.84 7.78
C GLY A 256 -16.41 16.92 7.28
N GLU A 257 -15.86 16.05 8.12
CA GLU A 257 -14.93 15.00 7.71
C GLU A 257 -15.70 13.71 7.44
N LYS A 258 -16.25 13.63 6.22
CA LYS A 258 -16.88 12.47 5.57
C LYS A 258 -17.41 11.38 6.50
N ALA A 259 -18.72 11.42 6.72
CA ALA A 259 -19.52 10.22 6.91
C ALA A 259 -19.37 9.30 5.68
N ASN A 260 -18.33 8.47 5.67
CA ASN A 260 -18.36 7.23 4.92
C ASN A 260 -19.16 6.25 5.76
N ASP A 261 -20.10 5.59 5.11
CA ASP A 261 -21.07 4.65 5.67
C ASP A 261 -20.48 3.74 6.76
N PRO A 262 -21.28 3.36 7.78
CA PRO A 262 -20.85 2.42 8.81
C PRO A 262 -20.20 1.20 8.14
N PRO A 263 -19.01 0.75 8.60
CA PRO A 263 -18.35 -0.40 8.00
C PRO A 263 -19.32 -1.57 7.96
N SER A 264 -19.65 -2.00 6.74
CA SER A 264 -20.58 -3.10 6.50
C SER A 264 -20.16 -4.30 7.34
N ALA A 265 -21.13 -4.90 8.06
CA ALA A 265 -20.89 -6.03 8.94
C ALA A 265 -20.02 -7.10 8.25
N PRO A 266 -18.99 -7.64 8.92
CA PRO A 266 -18.13 -8.67 8.35
C PRO A 266 -18.98 -9.87 7.96
N THR A 267 -19.11 -10.12 6.66
CA THR A 267 -19.76 -11.32 6.14
C THR A 267 -18.82 -12.49 6.38
N PHE A 268 -19.10 -13.27 7.43
CA PHE A 268 -18.46 -14.56 7.63
C PHE A 268 -18.83 -15.48 6.46
N LYS A 269 -17.93 -15.56 5.48
CA LYS A 269 -18.01 -16.53 4.38
C LYS A 269 -17.89 -17.92 5.02
N LYS A 270 -19.03 -18.63 5.15
CA LYS A 270 -19.03 -20.04 5.57
C LYS A 270 -18.10 -20.79 4.62
N ARG A 271 -16.98 -21.30 5.15
CA ARG A 271 -16.18 -22.32 4.46
C ARG A 271 -17.08 -23.52 4.22
N LYS A 272 -17.31 -23.84 2.95
CA LYS A 272 -17.62 -25.21 2.54
C LYS A 272 -16.33 -26.01 2.56
#